data_AF-A0A960NQX8-F1
#
_entry.id   AF-A0A960NQX8-F1
#
_cell.length_a   1.000
_cell.length_b   1.000
_cell.length_c   1.000
_cell.angle_alpha   90.00
_cell.angle_beta   90.00
_cell.angle_gamma   90.00
#
_symmetry.space_group_name_H-M   'P 1'
#
loop_
_entity.id
_entity.type
_entity.pdbx_description
1 polymer ?
#
loop_
_entity_poly.entity_id
_entity_poly.type
_entity_poly.pdbx_seq_one_letter_code
_entity_poly.pdbx_strand_id
1 'polypeptide(L)'
;MSDRITHECGVAMVRLLKPLSYYQEKYGSPLWGFTKLFLLMEKQHNRGQDGAGVACVKLDVPAGEAFMFRERSVKANPLDKIFKTLLAQYNGKVDAGVIHPEFPDTVKKSFDFGGELLMGHLRYGTSGGYNMSSCHPF
;
A
#
# COMPACT_ATOMS: atom_id res chain seq x y z
N MET A 1 -2.47 -12.51 29.89
CA MET A 1 -3.88 -12.11 29.66
C MET A 1 -4.02 -11.81 28.18
N SER A 2 -4.50 -12.77 27.39
CA SER A 2 -4.82 -12.54 25.98
C SER A 2 -6.25 -12.02 25.89
N ASP A 3 -6.41 -10.77 25.49
CA ASP A 3 -7.72 -10.19 25.18
C ASP A 3 -8.47 -11.07 24.18
N ARG A 4 -9.81 -11.14 24.32
CA ARG A 4 -10.68 -11.80 23.34
C ARG A 4 -10.44 -11.14 21.98
N ILE A 5 -10.00 -11.90 20.99
CA ILE A 5 -9.94 -11.43 19.60
C ILE A 5 -11.39 -11.28 19.13
N THR A 6 -11.92 -10.08 19.25
CA THR A 6 -13.13 -9.67 18.56
C THR A 6 -12.85 -9.69 17.05
N HIS A 7 -13.85 -10.02 16.25
CA HIS A 7 -13.78 -10.08 14.78
C HIS A 7 -13.62 -8.66 14.18
N GLU A 8 -12.49 -8.03 14.46
CA GLU A 8 -12.18 -6.67 14.10
C GLU A 8 -11.19 -6.66 12.94
N CYS A 9 -11.58 -5.98 11.86
CA CYS A 9 -10.68 -5.62 10.78
C CYS A 9 -9.53 -4.73 11.29
N GLY A 10 -8.39 -4.76 10.60
CA GLY A 10 -7.26 -3.85 10.83
C GLY A 10 -7.27 -2.69 9.84
N VAL A 11 -6.88 -1.49 10.28
CA VAL A 11 -6.69 -0.33 9.39
C VAL A 11 -5.33 0.30 9.67
N ALA A 12 -4.66 0.75 8.61
CA ALA A 12 -3.44 1.54 8.70
C ALA A 12 -3.52 2.70 7.69
N MET A 13 -2.97 3.85 8.07
CA MET A 13 -2.89 5.03 7.20
C MET A 13 -1.53 5.70 7.39
N VAL A 14 -0.91 6.07 6.29
CA VAL A 14 0.37 6.77 6.26
C VAL A 14 0.20 8.04 5.43
N ARG A 15 0.42 9.19 6.04
CA ARG A 15 0.45 10.49 5.37
C ARG A 15 1.85 11.08 5.46
N LEU A 16 2.49 11.30 4.31
CA LEU A 16 3.81 11.92 4.21
C LEU A 16 3.69 13.45 4.23
N LEU A 17 4.17 14.09 5.30
CA LEU A 17 4.08 15.55 5.44
C LEU A 17 5.15 16.31 4.62
N LYS A 18 6.00 15.59 3.91
CA LYS A 18 7.08 16.09 3.05
C LYS A 18 7.03 15.38 1.68
N PRO A 19 7.60 15.94 0.61
CA PRO A 19 7.68 15.26 -0.69
C PRO A 19 8.54 13.99 -0.61
N LEU A 20 8.40 13.10 -1.60
CA LEU A 20 9.18 11.85 -1.65
C LEU A 20 10.70 12.09 -1.62
N SER A 21 11.16 13.20 -2.19
CA SER A 21 12.58 13.60 -2.16
C SER A 21 13.16 13.75 -0.76
N TYR A 22 12.39 14.30 0.18
CA TYR A 22 12.82 14.37 1.58
C TYR A 22 13.08 12.98 2.18
N TYR A 23 12.23 12.00 1.85
CA TYR A 23 12.38 10.64 2.37
C TYR A 23 13.50 9.87 1.67
N GLN A 24 13.74 10.13 0.39
CA GLN A 24 14.90 9.61 -0.32
C GLN A 24 16.21 10.12 0.31
N GLU A 25 16.32 11.42 0.55
CA GLU A 25 17.51 12.02 1.17
C GLU A 25 17.71 11.53 2.61
N LYS A 26 16.65 11.52 3.41
CA LYS A 26 16.74 11.19 4.84
C LYS A 26 16.87 9.69 5.13
N TYR A 27 16.20 8.84 4.35
CA TYR A 27 16.08 7.40 4.62
C TYR A 27 16.65 6.51 3.51
N GLY A 28 17.18 7.09 2.43
CA GLY A 28 17.74 6.34 1.30
C GLY A 28 16.71 5.63 0.42
N SER A 29 15.41 5.91 0.59
CA SER A 29 14.35 5.30 -0.23
C SER A 29 13.16 6.23 -0.44
N PRO A 30 12.63 6.35 -1.68
CA PRO A 30 11.40 7.10 -1.93
C PRO A 30 10.16 6.26 -1.53
N LEU A 31 10.33 4.94 -1.32
CA LEU A 31 9.29 4.01 -0.91
C LEU A 31 9.07 3.98 0.61
N TRP A 32 9.63 4.94 1.37
CA TRP A 32 9.51 4.96 2.82
C TRP A 32 8.05 4.85 3.30
N GLY A 33 7.14 5.61 2.70
CA GLY A 33 5.71 5.57 3.05
C GLY A 33 5.06 4.22 2.76
N PHE A 34 5.36 3.63 1.60
CA PHE A 34 4.90 2.31 1.19
C PHE A 34 5.38 1.22 2.15
N THR A 35 6.66 1.22 2.50
CA THR A 35 7.24 0.27 3.46
C THR A 35 6.66 0.47 4.87
N LYS A 36 6.40 1.72 5.28
CA LYS A 36 5.73 1.98 6.57
C LYS A 36 4.31 1.44 6.60
N LEU A 37 3.56 1.58 5.51
CA LEU A 37 2.22 1.00 5.42
C LEU A 37 2.27 -0.52 5.59
N PHE A 38 3.18 -1.21 4.87
CA PHE A 38 3.38 -2.66 5.02
C PHE A 38 3.61 -3.05 6.47
N LEU A 39 4.57 -2.41 7.15
CA LEU A 39 4.93 -2.74 8.53
C LEU A 39 3.76 -2.50 9.51
N LEU A 40 2.98 -1.44 9.31
CA LEU A 40 1.80 -1.15 10.14
C LEU A 40 0.68 -2.17 9.94
N MET A 41 0.49 -2.65 8.71
CA MET A 41 -0.45 -3.73 8.41
C MET A 41 0.04 -5.06 8.97
N GLU A 42 1.30 -5.40 8.78
CA GLU A 42 1.90 -6.65 9.28
C GLU A 42 1.82 -6.75 10.81
N LYS A 43 2.03 -5.64 11.53
CA LYS A 43 1.82 -5.59 12.98
C LYS A 43 0.39 -5.97 13.40
N GLN A 44 -0.56 -5.77 12.51
CA GLN A 44 -1.97 -6.06 12.71
C GLN A 44 -2.44 -7.31 11.93
N HIS A 45 -1.55 -8.16 11.41
CA HIS A 45 -1.94 -9.26 10.51
C HIS A 45 -2.98 -10.21 11.13
N ASN A 46 -3.00 -10.35 12.46
CA ASN A 46 -3.98 -11.15 13.20
C ASN A 46 -5.39 -10.52 13.27
N ARG A 47 -5.57 -9.29 12.79
CA ARG A 47 -6.85 -8.56 12.70
C ARG A 47 -7.52 -8.69 11.32
N GLY A 48 -7.18 -9.72 10.55
CA GLY A 48 -7.85 -10.01 9.28
C GLY A 48 -6.99 -10.80 8.32
N GLN A 49 -7.43 -12.01 7.99
CA GLN A 49 -6.74 -12.94 7.10
C GLN A 49 -7.59 -13.33 5.87
N ASP A 50 -8.86 -12.92 5.85
CA ASP A 50 -9.83 -13.27 4.81
C ASP A 50 -9.68 -12.42 3.55
N GLY A 51 -9.00 -11.29 3.68
CA GLY A 51 -8.68 -10.39 2.59
C GLY A 51 -7.87 -9.20 3.07
N ALA A 52 -7.26 -8.50 2.12
CA ALA A 52 -6.58 -7.24 2.37
C ALA A 52 -6.76 -6.31 1.17
N GLY A 53 -6.60 -5.03 1.42
CA GLY A 53 -6.51 -4.04 0.37
C GLY A 53 -5.67 -2.85 0.80
N VAL A 54 -5.09 -2.20 -0.19
CA VAL A 54 -4.30 -0.99 -0.04
C VAL A 54 -4.71 0.02 -1.08
N ALA A 55 -4.62 1.30 -0.73
CA ALA A 55 -4.84 2.40 -1.64
C ALA A 55 -3.72 3.43 -1.49
N CYS A 56 -3.44 4.14 -2.57
CA CYS A 56 -2.49 5.23 -2.61
C CYS A 56 -3.12 6.43 -3.33
N VAL A 57 -2.84 7.62 -2.81
CA VAL A 57 -3.19 8.90 -3.40
C VAL A 57 -1.90 9.71 -3.59
N LYS A 58 -1.65 10.09 -4.83
CA LYS A 58 -0.58 11.00 -5.23
C LYS A 58 -1.11 12.44 -5.16
N LEU A 59 -0.39 13.32 -4.50
CA LEU A 59 -0.75 14.74 -4.40
C LEU A 59 -0.12 15.53 -5.53
N ASP A 60 -0.65 16.73 -5.81
CA ASP A 60 -0.07 17.68 -6.76
C ASP A 60 0.20 17.09 -8.17
N VAL A 61 -0.69 16.19 -8.61
CA VAL A 61 -0.68 15.62 -9.96
C VAL A 61 -1.25 16.61 -10.97
N PRO A 62 -0.72 16.66 -12.22
CA PRO A 62 -1.31 17.44 -13.29
C PRO A 62 -2.75 17.01 -13.61
N ALA A 63 -3.55 17.96 -14.12
CA ALA A 63 -4.91 17.67 -14.56
C ALA A 63 -4.91 16.64 -15.70
N GLY A 64 -5.78 15.63 -15.58
CA GLY A 64 -5.88 14.53 -16.54
C GLY A 64 -5.02 13.31 -16.20
N GLU A 65 -4.15 13.38 -15.19
CA GLU A 65 -3.38 12.23 -14.72
C GLU A 65 -4.10 11.48 -13.59
N ALA A 66 -3.93 10.15 -13.57
CA ALA A 66 -4.47 9.31 -12.52
C ALA A 66 -3.71 9.55 -11.20
N PHE A 67 -4.44 9.76 -10.11
CA PHE A 67 -3.86 10.10 -8.81
C PHE A 67 -4.24 9.15 -7.69
N MET A 68 -5.24 8.28 -7.90
CA MET A 68 -5.71 7.32 -6.91
C MET A 68 -5.60 5.91 -7.46
N PHE A 69 -4.96 5.04 -6.68
CA PHE A 69 -4.68 3.65 -7.05
C PHE A 69 -5.08 2.73 -5.91
N ARG A 70 -5.50 1.51 -6.23
CA ARG A 70 -5.92 0.50 -5.27
C ARG A 70 -5.53 -0.89 -5.72
N GLU A 71 -5.15 -1.73 -4.76
CA GLU A 71 -4.82 -3.14 -4.98
C GLU A 71 -5.47 -3.96 -3.86
N ARG A 72 -6.11 -5.09 -4.21
CA ARG A 72 -6.90 -5.90 -3.28
C ARG A 72 -6.72 -7.38 -3.54
N SER A 73 -6.76 -8.17 -2.48
CA SER A 73 -6.64 -9.61 -2.56
C SER A 73 -7.50 -10.31 -1.51
N VAL A 74 -8.20 -11.36 -1.93
CA VAL A 74 -8.89 -12.33 -1.07
C VAL A 74 -8.20 -13.71 -1.08
N LYS A 75 -7.04 -13.80 -1.75
CA LYS A 75 -6.29 -15.05 -1.80
C LYS A 75 -5.60 -15.27 -0.45
N ALA A 76 -5.27 -16.53 -0.15
CA ALA A 76 -4.44 -16.87 1.02
C ALA A 76 -3.18 -16.00 1.09
N ASN A 77 -2.86 -15.53 2.31
CA ASN A 77 -1.85 -14.51 2.60
C ASN A 77 -2.03 -13.23 1.76
N PRO A 78 -3.18 -12.54 1.90
CA PRO A 78 -3.55 -11.46 0.98
C PRO A 78 -2.61 -10.25 1.09
N LEU A 79 -2.16 -9.91 2.30
CA LEU A 79 -1.20 -8.83 2.55
C LEU A 79 0.12 -9.06 1.80
N ASP A 80 0.73 -10.23 2.00
CA ASP A 80 1.97 -10.63 1.34
C ASP A 80 1.84 -10.59 -0.19
N LYS A 81 0.73 -11.10 -0.74
CA LYS A 81 0.48 -11.10 -2.18
C LYS A 81 0.41 -9.69 -2.77
N ILE A 82 -0.28 -8.77 -2.10
CA ILE A 82 -0.39 -7.38 -2.54
C ILE A 82 1.00 -6.75 -2.59
N PHE A 83 1.74 -6.79 -1.48
CA PHE A 83 3.03 -6.10 -1.39
C PHE A 83 4.10 -6.73 -2.31
N LYS A 84 4.11 -8.06 -2.47
CA LYS A 84 4.98 -8.73 -3.45
C LYS A 84 4.65 -8.34 -4.89
N THR A 85 3.36 -8.27 -5.24
CA THR A 85 2.94 -7.88 -6.59
C THR A 85 3.36 -6.45 -6.91
N LEU A 86 3.11 -5.52 -5.97
CA LEU A 86 3.47 -4.12 -6.14
C LEU A 86 5.00 -3.91 -6.17
N LEU A 87 5.76 -4.61 -5.32
CA LEU A 87 7.22 -4.57 -5.37
C LEU A 87 7.78 -5.17 -6.65
N ALA A 88 7.20 -6.26 -7.17
CA ALA A 88 7.61 -6.83 -8.44
C ALA A 88 7.37 -5.85 -9.61
N GLN A 89 6.23 -5.15 -9.62
CA GLN A 89 5.96 -4.10 -10.61
C GLN A 89 6.95 -2.93 -10.50
N TYR A 90 7.27 -2.50 -9.29
CA TYR A 90 8.26 -1.46 -9.05
C TYR A 90 9.65 -1.89 -9.56
N ASN A 91 10.13 -3.07 -9.15
CA ASN A 91 11.43 -3.60 -9.55
C ASN A 91 11.52 -3.79 -11.07
N GLY A 92 10.48 -4.32 -11.70
CA GLY A 92 10.45 -4.45 -13.17
C GLY A 92 10.56 -3.10 -13.89
N LYS A 93 10.02 -2.02 -13.33
CA LYS A 93 10.17 -0.65 -13.87
C LYS A 93 11.55 -0.05 -13.58
N VAL A 94 12.20 -0.43 -12.48
CA VAL A 94 13.60 -0.08 -12.21
C VAL A 94 14.53 -0.78 -13.19
N ASP A 95 14.36 -2.10 -13.37
CA ASP A 95 15.17 -2.92 -14.29
C ASP A 95 15.03 -2.45 -15.74
N ALA A 96 13.85 -1.96 -16.12
CA ALA A 96 13.59 -1.38 -17.44
C ALA A 96 14.10 0.06 -17.61
N GLY A 97 14.70 0.68 -16.58
CA GLY A 97 15.16 2.07 -16.62
C GLY A 97 14.04 3.12 -16.68
N VAL A 98 12.81 2.75 -16.32
CA VAL A 98 11.65 3.66 -16.27
C VAL A 98 11.58 4.38 -14.92
N ILE A 99 12.03 3.71 -13.85
CA ILE A 99 12.18 4.28 -12.52
C ILE A 99 13.66 4.34 -12.17
N HIS A 100 14.07 5.51 -11.70
CA HIS A 100 15.37 5.75 -11.10
C HIS A 100 15.13 6.13 -9.62
N PRO A 101 15.41 5.25 -8.65
CA PRO A 101 15.10 5.49 -7.23
C PRO A 101 15.71 6.78 -6.66
N GLU A 102 16.88 7.18 -7.18
CA GLU A 102 17.58 8.43 -6.86
C GLU A 102 16.86 9.69 -7.38
N PHE A 103 15.92 9.53 -8.31
CA PHE A 103 15.06 10.58 -8.85
C PHE A 103 13.58 10.30 -8.49
N PRO A 104 13.10 10.71 -7.30
CA PRO A 104 11.78 10.39 -6.76
C PRO A 104 10.60 10.77 -7.66
N ASP A 105 10.75 11.76 -8.55
CA ASP A 105 9.71 12.12 -9.52
C ASP A 105 9.44 10.98 -10.51
N THR A 106 10.45 10.19 -10.87
CA THR A 106 10.27 9.00 -11.71
C THR A 106 9.45 7.94 -10.98
N VAL A 107 9.65 7.78 -9.67
CA VAL A 107 8.86 6.88 -8.82
C VAL A 107 7.42 7.36 -8.75
N LYS A 108 7.19 8.65 -8.48
CA LYS A 108 5.84 9.21 -8.39
C LYS A 108 5.07 9.07 -9.69
N LYS A 109 5.71 9.32 -10.84
CA LYS A 109 5.08 9.19 -12.16
C LYS A 109 4.81 7.74 -12.52
N SER A 110 5.79 6.86 -12.31
CA SER A 110 5.78 5.53 -12.89
C SER A 110 5.35 4.43 -11.93
N PHE A 111 5.25 4.66 -10.62
CA PHE A 111 4.77 3.67 -9.65
C PHE A 111 3.45 4.10 -9.01
N ASP A 112 2.43 3.25 -9.09
CA ASP A 112 1.07 3.54 -8.61
C ASP A 112 1.03 3.83 -7.11
N PHE A 113 1.91 3.18 -6.34
CA PHE A 113 2.03 3.36 -4.89
C PHE A 113 3.19 4.29 -4.48
N GLY A 114 3.74 5.05 -5.44
CA GLY A 114 4.70 6.13 -5.22
C GLY A 114 4.01 7.45 -4.85
N GLY A 115 3.18 7.46 -3.81
CA GLY A 115 2.40 8.64 -3.41
C GLY A 115 2.51 8.98 -1.93
N GLU A 116 1.89 10.09 -1.53
CA GLU A 116 2.06 10.70 -0.21
C GLU A 116 0.96 10.37 0.78
N LEU A 117 -0.14 9.76 0.33
CA LEU A 117 -1.16 9.25 1.21
C LEU A 117 -1.43 7.79 0.88
N LEU A 118 -1.22 6.91 1.84
CA LEU A 118 -1.45 5.49 1.70
C LEU A 118 -2.38 4.99 2.81
N MET A 119 -3.24 4.04 2.47
CA MET A 119 -4.14 3.39 3.40
C MET A 119 -4.14 1.89 3.15
N GLY A 120 -4.32 1.12 4.22
CA GLY A 120 -4.44 -0.32 4.19
C GLY A 120 -5.59 -0.77 5.06
N HIS A 121 -6.23 -1.85 4.65
CA HIS A 121 -7.27 -2.53 5.40
C HIS A 121 -7.03 -4.03 5.38
N LEU A 122 -7.12 -4.66 6.56
CA LEU A 122 -7.12 -6.10 6.76
C LEU A 122 -8.54 -6.53 7.09
N ARG A 123 -9.08 -7.46 6.31
CA ARG A 123 -10.46 -7.88 6.43
C ARG A 123 -10.57 -9.14 7.27
N TYR A 124 -11.42 -9.06 8.28
CA TYR A 124 -12.04 -10.21 8.93
C TYR A 124 -13.49 -10.33 8.43
N GLY A 125 -13.78 -11.34 7.62
CA GLY A 125 -15.08 -11.55 7.00
C GLY A 125 -16.01 -12.34 7.90
N THR A 126 -16.98 -11.68 8.53
CA THR A 126 -18.07 -12.34 9.27
C THR A 126 -19.30 -12.63 8.40
N SER A 127 -19.48 -11.88 7.31
CA SER A 127 -20.58 -11.98 6.35
C SER A 127 -20.20 -11.37 4.99
N GLY A 128 -21.00 -11.59 3.94
CA GLY A 128 -20.79 -10.99 2.60
C GLY A 128 -19.88 -11.78 1.63
N GLY A 129 -19.43 -12.98 2.03
CA GLY A 129 -18.60 -13.86 1.20
C GLY A 129 -17.12 -13.46 1.12
N TYR A 130 -16.33 -14.25 0.39
CA TYR A 130 -14.88 -14.06 0.17
C TYR A 130 -14.61 -13.53 -1.24
N ASN A 131 -15.19 -12.38 -1.56
CA ASN A 131 -15.04 -11.75 -2.88
C ASN A 131 -14.25 -10.44 -2.77
N MET A 132 -13.61 -10.06 -3.88
CA MET A 132 -12.78 -8.85 -3.95
C MET A 132 -13.60 -7.57 -3.74
N SER A 133 -14.88 -7.57 -4.14
CA SER A 133 -15.80 -6.45 -3.93
C SER A 133 -16.08 -6.16 -2.45
N SER A 134 -15.91 -7.13 -1.55
CA SER A 134 -16.02 -6.93 -0.10
C SER A 134 -14.73 -6.49 0.57
N CYS A 135 -13.64 -6.29 -0.19
CA CYS A 135 -12.37 -5.80 0.35
C CYS A 135 -12.28 -4.29 0.23
N HIS A 136 -12.04 -3.65 1.36
CA HIS A 136 -11.66 -2.25 1.45
C HIS A 136 -10.16 -2.08 1.12
N PRO A 137 -9.73 -0.87 0.71
CA PRO A 137 -10.55 0.32 0.40
C PRO A 137 -11.43 0.13 -0.84
N PHE A 138 -12.64 0.69 -0.83
CA PHE A 138 -13.59 0.62 -1.96
C PHE A 138 -13.13 1.48 -3.14
#